data_AF-A0A7C6UB54-F1
#
_entry.id   AF-A0A7C6UB54-F1
#
_cell.length_a   1.000
_cell.length_b   1.000
_cell.length_c   1.000
_cell.angle_alpha   90.00
_cell.angle_beta   90.00
_cell.angle_gamma   90.00
#
_symmetry.space_group_name_H-M   'P 1'
#
loop_
_entity.id
_entity.type
_entity.pdbx_description
1 polymer ?
#
loop_
_entity_poly.entity_id
_entity_poly.type
_entity_poly.pdbx_seq_one_letter_code
_entity_poly.pdbx_strand_id
1 'polypeptide(L)'
;MVDVNKIVGDAVETPDGNVIIPISRVVFGFAAGGTEFETQEEGSTRTGNSSPKELPFGGGSGGGVSVQPVAFLVVGQGQVRLLPVHHHAMLDRLIDLAPQLISQIQGIFRRERISTADPY
;
A
#
# COMPACT_ATOMS: atom_id res chain seq x y z
N MET A 1 8.96 13.60 -15.91
CA MET A 1 8.54 14.83 -15.20
C MET A 1 7.23 14.51 -14.49
N VAL A 2 7.21 14.49 -13.15
CA VAL A 2 6.01 14.15 -12.37
C VAL A 2 5.16 15.42 -12.25
N ASP A 3 3.92 15.39 -12.72
CA ASP A 3 3.00 16.51 -12.59
C ASP A 3 2.43 16.55 -11.17
N VAL A 4 2.81 17.59 -10.43
CA VAL A 4 2.39 17.83 -9.05
C VAL A 4 0.87 18.08 -8.97
N ASN A 5 0.24 18.51 -10.07
CA ASN A 5 -1.20 18.72 -10.15
C ASN A 5 -2.01 17.41 -10.18
N LYS A 6 -1.38 16.23 -10.28
CA LYS A 6 -2.07 14.94 -10.06
C LYS A 6 -2.20 14.57 -8.58
N ILE A 7 -1.44 15.26 -7.72
CA ILE A 7 -1.38 15.07 -6.26
C ILE A 7 -2.44 15.96 -5.58
N VAL A 8 -2.83 17.06 -6.24
CA VAL A 8 -3.87 18.00 -5.81
C VAL A 8 -4.93 18.04 -6.90
N GLY A 9 -6.08 17.39 -6.71
CA GLY A 9 -7.13 17.35 -7.73
C GLY A 9 -7.86 18.69 -7.85
N ASP A 10 -8.74 18.78 -8.84
CA ASP A 10 -9.47 20.00 -9.16
C ASP A 10 -10.33 20.48 -7.98
N ALA A 11 -10.35 21.79 -7.78
CA ALA A 11 -11.15 22.43 -6.76
C ALA A 11 -12.65 22.33 -7.10
N VAL A 12 -13.46 21.93 -6.13
CA VAL A 12 -14.92 21.86 -6.24
C VAL A 12 -15.54 22.92 -5.32
N GLU A 13 -16.33 23.83 -5.89
CA GLU A 13 -17.06 24.84 -5.12
C GLU A 13 -18.40 24.30 -4.64
N THR A 14 -18.72 24.51 -3.36
CA THR A 14 -20.02 24.21 -2.78
C THR A 14 -20.96 25.41 -2.95
N PRO A 15 -22.29 25.20 -2.97
CA PRO A 15 -23.27 26.30 -3.02
C PRO A 15 -23.10 27.33 -1.89
N ASP A 16 -22.55 26.91 -0.76
CA ASP A 16 -22.27 27.74 0.41
C ASP A 16 -20.98 28.58 0.29
N GLY A 17 -20.30 28.54 -0.86
CA GLY A 17 -19.07 29.29 -1.13
C GLY A 17 -17.80 28.67 -0.54
N ASN A 18 -17.83 27.39 -0.14
CA ASN A 18 -16.61 26.68 0.27
C ASN A 18 -15.95 26.04 -0.95
N VAL A 19 -14.62 26.07 -0.98
CA VAL A 19 -13.79 25.40 -1.98
C VAL A 19 -13.23 24.12 -1.37
N ILE A 20 -13.47 22.98 -2.02
CA ILE A 20 -12.99 21.67 -1.59
C ILE A 20 -11.92 21.20 -2.56
N ILE A 21 -10.72 20.92 -2.05
CA ILE A 21 -9.56 20.48 -2.83
C ILE A 21 -9.17 19.06 -2.38
N PRO A 22 -9.33 18.03 -3.21
CA PRO A 22 -8.91 16.68 -2.88
C PRO A 22 -7.38 16.54 -2.96
N ILE A 23 -6.77 15.96 -1.93
CA ILE A 23 -5.33 15.73 -1.84
C ILE A 23 -5.08 14.23 -1.88
N SER A 24 -4.27 13.78 -2.84
CA SER A 24 -3.89 12.38 -3.05
C SER A 24 -2.38 12.22 -3.12
N ARG A 25 -1.84 11.16 -2.52
CA ARG A 25 -0.44 10.75 -2.70
C ARG A 25 -0.34 9.90 -3.95
N VAL A 26 0.58 10.25 -4.85
CA VAL A 26 0.88 9.47 -6.05
C VAL A 26 2.29 8.90 -5.96
N VAL A 27 2.44 7.61 -6.21
CA VAL A 27 3.71 6.89 -6.21
C VAL A 27 3.88 6.18 -7.55
N PHE A 28 5.05 6.35 -8.17
CA PHE A 28 5.43 5.66 -9.40
C PHE A 28 6.59 4.72 -9.10
N GLY A 29 6.45 3.46 -9.50
CA GLY A 29 7.52 2.47 -9.40
C GLY A 29 7.89 1.99 -10.79
N PHE A 30 9.18 1.87 -11.06
CA PHE A 30 9.69 1.32 -12.31
C PHE A 30 10.78 0.31 -11.98
N ALA A 31 10.76 -0.83 -12.68
CA ALA A 31 11.77 -1.85 -12.59
C ALA A 31 12.15 -2.28 -14.00
N ALA A 32 13.44 -2.48 -14.24
CA ALA A 32 13.95 -3.03 -15.48
C ALA A 32 15.05 -4.03 -15.13
N GLY A 33 15.18 -5.06 -15.96
CA GLY A 33 16.20 -6.09 -15.82
C GLY A 33 16.42 -6.79 -17.15
N GLY A 34 17.60 -7.37 -17.31
CA GLY A 34 17.92 -8.16 -18.47
C GLY A 34 19.09 -9.08 -18.20
N THR A 35 19.29 -10.02 -19.11
CA THR A 35 20.29 -11.08 -19.03
C THR A 35 20.96 -11.20 -20.39
N GLU A 36 22.29 -11.21 -20.38
CA GLU A 36 23.11 -11.63 -21.50
C GLU A 36 23.31 -13.15 -21.40
N PHE A 37 23.25 -13.87 -22.52
CA PHE A 37 23.51 -15.31 -22.55
C PHE A 37 24.90 -15.56 -23.12
N GLU A 38 25.84 -16.01 -22.28
CA GLU A 38 27.16 -16.45 -22.74
C GLU A 38 27.07 -17.88 -23.29
N THR A 39 27.67 -18.11 -24.47
CA THR A 39 27.84 -19.45 -25.00
C THR A 39 29.04 -20.10 -24.31
N GLN A 40 28.82 -21.10 -23.46
CA GLN A 40 29.91 -22.00 -23.05
C GLN A 40 30.29 -22.84 -24.26
N GLU A 41 31.43 -22.54 -24.87
CA GLU A 41 32.09 -23.45 -25.81
C GLU A 41 32.64 -24.67 -25.03
N GLU A 42 31.79 -25.67 -24.78
CA GLU A 42 32.28 -26.98 -24.38
C GLU A 42 32.92 -27.67 -25.60
N GLY A 43 34.25 -27.65 -25.65
CA GLY A 43 35.06 -28.70 -26.24
C GLY A 43 35.03 -28.83 -27.76
N SER A 44 36.07 -28.28 -28.40
CA SER A 44 36.70 -28.75 -29.64
C SER A 44 36.11 -30.02 -30.26
N THR A 45 35.54 -29.91 -31.47
CA THR A 45 36.13 -30.40 -32.74
C THR A 45 35.06 -30.28 -33.82
N ARG A 46 35.26 -29.40 -34.81
CA ARG A 46 34.88 -29.61 -36.23
C ARG A 46 35.21 -28.37 -37.04
N THR A 47 36.19 -28.54 -37.91
CA THR A 47 36.44 -27.80 -39.14
C THR A 47 35.15 -27.40 -39.85
N GLY A 48 34.92 -26.10 -40.07
CA GLY A 48 33.90 -25.61 -41.00
C GLY A 48 33.17 -24.36 -40.55
N ASN A 49 33.73 -23.19 -40.84
CA ASN A 49 33.04 -21.93 -41.14
C ASN A 49 31.74 -21.62 -40.34
N SER A 50 31.79 -21.67 -39.01
CA SER A 50 30.66 -21.31 -38.15
C SER A 50 30.95 -20.01 -37.42
N SER A 51 30.29 -18.94 -37.85
CA SER A 51 30.21 -17.66 -37.13
C SER A 51 29.79 -17.90 -35.67
N PRO A 52 30.33 -17.15 -34.69
CA PRO A 52 29.89 -17.28 -33.30
C PRO A 52 28.37 -17.04 -33.24
N LYS A 53 27.64 -18.01 -32.69
CA LYS A 53 26.20 -17.88 -32.47
C LYS A 53 26.00 -16.94 -31.27
N GLU A 54 25.96 -15.64 -31.52
CA GLU A 54 25.52 -14.67 -30.52
C GLU A 54 24.06 -14.99 -30.15
N LEU A 55 23.84 -15.29 -28.88
CA LEU A 55 22.50 -15.51 -28.35
C LEU A 55 21.83 -14.16 -28.11
N PRO A 56 20.51 -14.04 -28.33
CA PRO A 56 19.83 -12.76 -28.17
C PRO A 56 19.76 -12.34 -26.70
N PHE A 57 20.00 -11.06 -26.43
CA PHE A 57 19.75 -10.45 -25.12
C PHE A 57 18.28 -10.61 -24.71
N GLY A 58 18.06 -11.07 -23.47
CA GLY A 58 16.74 -11.16 -22.87
C GLY A 58 16.51 -10.00 -21.90
N GLY A 59 15.54 -9.13 -22.16
CA GLY A 59 15.24 -7.97 -21.31
C GLY A 59 13.77 -7.82 -21.00
N GLY A 60 13.46 -7.18 -19.87
CA GLY A 60 12.11 -6.84 -19.45
C GLY A 60 12.10 -5.57 -18.61
N SER A 61 11.04 -4.79 -18.76
CA SER A 61 10.77 -3.62 -17.92
C SER A 61 9.30 -3.57 -17.54
N GLY A 62 9.00 -3.05 -16.36
CA GLY A 62 7.66 -2.85 -15.85
C GLY A 62 7.58 -1.57 -15.03
N GLY A 63 6.40 -0.98 -15.00
CA GLY A 63 6.10 0.16 -14.17
C GLY A 63 4.73 0.04 -13.53
N GLY A 64 4.52 0.77 -12.45
CA GLY A 64 3.26 0.84 -11.73
C GLY A 64 3.01 2.23 -11.18
N VAL A 65 1.74 2.57 -11.03
CA VAL A 65 1.29 3.82 -10.40
C VAL A 65 0.35 3.46 -9.27
N SER A 66 0.55 4.08 -8.12
CA SER A 66 -0.36 4.01 -6.98
C SER A 66 -0.87 5.41 -6.65
N VAL A 67 -2.18 5.54 -6.47
CA VAL A 67 -2.84 6.78 -6.07
C VAL A 67 -3.62 6.52 -4.80
N GLN A 68 -3.31 7.26 -3.74
CA GLN A 68 -3.93 7.11 -2.43
C GLN A 68 -4.56 8.44 -1.99
N PRO A 69 -5.89 8.53 -1.82
CA PRO A 69 -6.54 9.70 -1.24
C PRO A 69 -6.07 9.90 0.21
N VAL A 70 -5.61 11.11 0.54
CA VAL A 70 -5.08 11.43 1.88
C VAL A 70 -6.05 12.29 2.65
N ALA A 71 -6.56 13.36 2.04
CA ALA A 71 -7.42 14.34 2.71
C ALA A 71 -8.20 15.21 1.71
N PHE A 72 -9.15 15.97 2.23
CA PHE A 72 -9.79 17.10 1.56
C PHE A 72 -9.41 18.40 2.27
N LEU A 73 -8.92 19.38 1.53
CA LEU A 73 -8.68 20.73 2.03
C LEU A 73 -9.92 21.58 1.73
N VAL A 74 -10.56 22.09 2.77
CA VAL A 74 -11.76 22.94 2.68
C VAL A 74 -11.34 24.36 3.00
N VAL A 75 -11.56 25.28 2.06
CA VAL A 75 -11.26 26.71 2.18
C VAL A 75 -12.57 27.47 2.01
N GLY A 76 -13.00 28.22 3.01
CA GLY A 76 -14.24 28.99 2.91
C GLY A 76 -14.57 29.69 4.22
N GLN A 77 -15.42 30.73 4.16
CA GLN A 77 -15.83 31.50 5.34
C GLN A 77 -14.66 32.02 6.20
N GLY A 78 -13.52 32.35 5.56
CA GLY A 78 -12.32 32.84 6.24
C GLY A 78 -11.50 31.78 6.98
N GLN A 79 -11.86 30.50 6.88
CA GLN A 79 -11.16 29.40 7.53
C GLN A 79 -10.63 28.37 6.52
N VAL A 80 -9.55 27.69 6.92
CA VAL A 80 -8.93 26.59 6.18
C VAL A 80 -8.96 25.35 7.06
N ARG A 81 -9.56 24.26 6.58
CA ARG A 81 -9.71 23.00 7.32
C ARG A 81 -9.28 21.81 6.48
N LEU A 82 -8.40 20.98 7.01
CA LEU A 82 -7.99 19.73 6.39
C LEU A 82 -8.80 18.56 6.99
N LEU A 83 -9.47 17.79 6.13
CA LEU A 83 -10.30 16.63 6.50
C LEU A 83 -9.63 15.35 6.00
N PRO A 84 -8.95 14.57 6.87
CA PRO A 84 -8.29 13.33 6.47
C PRO A 84 -9.32 12.25 6.07
N VAL A 85 -9.01 11.50 5.01
CA VAL A 85 -9.86 10.38 4.52
C VAL A 85 -9.80 9.19 5.48
N HIS A 86 -8.63 8.95 6.08
CA HIS A 86 -8.44 7.89 7.07
C HIS A 86 -8.58 8.49 8.48
N HIS A 87 -9.75 8.37 9.07
CA HIS A 87 -9.85 8.29 10.54
C HIS A 87 -9.30 6.92 10.93
N HIS A 88 -8.51 6.83 12.01
CA HIS A 88 -8.00 5.54 12.50
C HIS A 88 -9.12 4.68 13.08
N ALA A 89 -10.06 4.22 12.24
CA ALA A 89 -11.18 3.37 12.63
C ALA A 89 -10.70 2.07 13.28
N MET A 90 -9.47 1.63 13.00
CA MET A 90 -8.87 0.47 13.64
C MET A 90 -8.52 0.72 15.12
N LEU A 91 -8.12 1.95 15.49
CA LEU A 91 -7.82 2.29 16.88
C LEU A 91 -9.12 2.45 17.67
N ASP A 92 -10.11 3.14 17.11
CA ASP A 92 -11.45 3.28 17.71
C ASP A 92 -12.10 1.91 17.92
N ARG A 93 -12.05 1.03 16.89
CA ARG A 93 -12.60 -0.32 16.98
C ARG A 93 -11.87 -1.21 17.98
N LEU A 94 -10.57 -1.01 18.19
CA LEU A 94 -9.82 -1.75 19.21
C LEU A 94 -10.23 -1.31 20.63
N ILE A 95 -10.49 -0.01 20.81
CA ILE A 95 -10.97 0.56 22.08
C ILE A 95 -12.40 0.08 22.38
N ASP A 96 -13.28 0.04 21.38
CA ASP A 96 -14.67 -0.44 21.53
C ASP A 96 -14.76 -1.94 21.87
N LEU A 97 -13.81 -2.74 21.37
CA LEU A 97 -13.76 -4.19 21.62
C LEU A 97 -13.09 -4.55 22.96
N ALA A 98 -12.29 -3.65 23.54
CA ALA A 98 -11.53 -3.91 24.77
C ALA A 98 -12.43 -4.30 25.97
N PRO A 99 -13.57 -3.63 26.26
CA PRO A 99 -14.44 -4.02 27.36
C PRO A 99 -15.01 -5.44 27.20
N GLN A 100 -15.36 -5.83 25.97
CA GLN A 100 -15.93 -7.15 25.68
C GLN A 100 -14.89 -8.27 25.90
N LEU A 101 -13.65 -8.04 25.47
CA LEU A 101 -12.56 -8.99 25.68
C LEU A 101 -12.21 -9.16 27.17
N ILE A 102 -12.17 -8.07 27.94
CA ILE A 102 -11.96 -8.12 29.39
C ILE A 102 -13.05 -8.93 30.07
N SER A 103 -14.31 -8.72 29.66
CA SER A 103 -15.48 -9.42 30.22
C SER A 103 -15.42 -10.93 29.98
N GLN A 104 -15.01 -11.35 28.77
CA GLN A 104 -14.87 -12.76 28.40
C GLN A 104 -13.73 -13.43 29.19
N ILE A 105 -12.59 -12.74 29.34
CA ILE A 105 -11.46 -13.22 30.14
C ILE A 105 -11.87 -13.40 31.61
N GLN A 106 -12.53 -12.41 32.21
CA GLN A 106 -13.03 -12.50 33.58
C GLN A 106 -14.04 -13.65 33.76
N GLY A 107 -14.90 -13.89 32.75
CA GLY A 107 -15.86 -15.00 32.75
C GLY A 107 -15.19 -16.38 32.80
N ILE A 108 -14.08 -16.56 32.07
CA ILE A 108 -13.31 -17.81 32.05
C ILE A 108 -12.57 -18.00 33.38
N PHE A 109 -11.86 -16.97 33.88
CA PHE A 109 -11.13 -17.04 35.16
C PHE A 109 -12.05 -17.25 36.37
N ARG A 110 -13.27 -16.69 36.35
CA ARG A 110 -14.26 -16.91 37.42
C ARG A 110 -14.83 -18.34 37.39
N ARG A 111 -14.97 -18.94 36.20
CA ARG A 111 -15.45 -20.32 36.04
C ARG A 111 -14.43 -21.34 36.52
N GLU A 112 -13.14 -21.06 36.33
CA GLU A 112 -12.05 -21.93 36.77
C GLU A 112 -11.94 -22.01 38.31
N ARG A 113 -12.13 -20.89 39.02
CA ARG A 113 -12.12 -20.88 40.51
C ARG A 113 -13.29 -21.64 41.13
N ILE A 114 -14.44 -21.72 40.46
CA ILE A 114 -15.62 -22.43 40.98
C ILE A 114 -15.45 -23.95 40.78
N SER A 115 -14.79 -24.39 39.71
CA SER A 115 -14.57 -25.83 39.46
C SER A 115 -13.56 -26.48 40.40
N THR A 116 -12.70 -25.71 41.07
CA THR A 116 -11.72 -26.22 42.04
C THR A 116 -12.19 -26.17 43.49
N ALA A 117 -13.42 -25.73 43.75
CA ALA A 117 -13.96 -25.49 45.10
C ALA A 117 -14.92 -26.58 45.62
N ASP A 118 -15.18 -27.65 44.87
CA ASP A 118 -15.98 -28.79 45.35
C ASP A 118 -15.17 -30.09 45.44
N PRO A 119 -14.68 -30.44 46.64
CA PRO A 119 -14.44 -31.82 47.04
C PRO A 119 -15.47 -32.23 48.09
N TYR A 120 -16.52 -32.92 47.65
CA TYR A 120 -17.26 -33.89 48.45
C TYR A 120 -17.50 -35.15 47.61
#